data_AF-A0A9E5PA76-F1
#
_entry.id   AF-A0A9E5PA76-F1
#
_cell.length_a   1.000
_cell.length_b   1.000
_cell.length_c   1.000
_cell.angle_alpha   90.00
_cell.angle_beta   90.00
_cell.angle_gamma   90.00
#
_symmetry.space_group_name_H-M   'P 1'
#
loop_
_entity.id
_entity.type
_entity.pdbx_description
1 polymer ?
#
loop_
_entity_poly.entity_id
_entity_poly.type
_entity_poly.pdbx_seq_one_letter_code
_entity_poly.pdbx_strand_id
1 'polypeptide(L)'
;MTFKNLFIEHSRSDEEEAWLQEEIEEQEARFLAIEQAMEDLTPRRARWYQEFFDRITTIGFNVDGDDKRVIPRAGLPVQPEGRRDRVVWKYGADSED
;
A
#
# COMPACT_ATOMS: atom_id res chain seq x y z
N MET A 1 1.85 -13.63 36.09
CA MET A 1 1.71 -12.21 35.75
C MET A 1 0.24 -11.95 35.47
N THR A 2 -0.48 -11.30 36.39
CA THR A 2 -1.92 -11.03 36.21
C THR A 2 -2.05 -9.67 35.55
N PHE A 3 -2.46 -9.64 34.27
CA PHE A 3 -2.82 -8.38 33.62
C PHE A 3 -4.03 -7.80 34.36
N LYS A 4 -3.87 -6.61 34.94
CA LYS A 4 -5.02 -5.85 35.44
C LYS A 4 -5.82 -5.42 34.22
N ASN A 5 -7.06 -5.89 34.12
CA ASN A 5 -7.97 -5.42 33.08
C ASN A 5 -8.29 -3.94 33.37
N LEU A 6 -7.73 -3.04 32.54
CA LEU A 6 -7.88 -1.59 32.63
C LEU A 6 -9.06 -1.08 31.79
N PHE A 7 -9.95 -1.97 31.36
CA PHE A 7 -11.13 -1.59 30.59
C PHE A 7 -12.04 -0.69 31.44
N ILE A 8 -12.30 0.52 30.94
CA ILE A 8 -13.27 1.45 31.52
C ILE A 8 -14.55 1.27 30.72
N GLU A 9 -15.59 0.81 31.40
CA GLU A 9 -16.91 0.68 30.79
C GLU A 9 -17.42 2.07 30.40
N HIS A 10 -17.80 2.22 29.14
CA HIS A 10 -18.36 3.44 28.60
C HIS A 10 -19.57 3.07 27.74
N SER A 11 -20.65 3.83 27.89
CA SER A 11 -21.82 3.76 27.00
C SER A 11 -21.75 4.91 26.02
N ARG A 12 -22.06 4.65 24.76
CA ARG A 12 -22.32 5.70 23.78
C ARG A 12 -23.75 6.17 23.94
N SER A 13 -23.99 7.45 23.71
CA SER A 13 -25.33 7.98 23.52
C SER A 13 -25.87 7.61 22.14
N ASP A 14 -27.19 7.65 21.95
CA ASP A 14 -27.83 7.38 20.66
C ASP A 14 -27.33 8.32 19.54
N GLU A 15 -26.98 9.57 19.89
CA GLU A 15 -26.39 10.55 18.96
C GLU A 15 -24.99 10.14 18.52
N GLU A 16 -24.16 9.68 19.46
CA GLU A 16 -22.79 9.21 19.16
C GLU A 16 -22.79 7.94 18.32
N GLU A 17 -23.75 7.04 18.53
CA GLU A 17 -23.90 5.83 17.72
C GLU A 17 -24.38 6.16 16.30
N ALA A 18 -25.34 7.08 16.15
CA ALA A 18 -25.80 7.54 14.85
C ALA A 18 -24.67 8.23 14.06
N TRP A 19 -23.90 9.12 14.70
CA TRP A 19 -22.74 9.76 14.08
C TRP A 19 -21.68 8.75 13.67
N LEU A 20 -21.39 7.75 14.51
CA LEU A 20 -20.41 6.72 14.19
C LEU A 20 -20.85 5.90 12.96
N GLN A 21 -22.13 5.55 12.87
CA GLN A 21 -22.65 4.81 11.72
C GLN A 21 -22.52 5.62 10.43
N GLU A 22 -22.84 6.91 10.46
CA GLU A 22 -22.65 7.83 9.33
C GLU A 22 -21.17 7.88 8.90
N GLU A 23 -20.25 8.06 9.85
CA GLU A 23 -18.81 8.09 9.55
C GLU A 23 -18.32 6.77 8.96
N ILE A 24 -18.78 5.61 9.47
CA ILE A 24 -18.42 4.30 8.91
C ILE A 24 -18.88 4.20 7.46
N GLU A 25 -20.14 4.55 7.17
CA GLU A 25 -20.68 4.51 5.81
C GLU A 25 -19.91 5.44 4.85
N GLU A 26 -19.57 6.65 5.30
CA GLU A 26 -18.76 7.57 4.52
C GLU A 26 -17.33 7.06 4.28
N GLN A 27 -16.72 6.44 5.28
CA GLN A 27 -15.37 5.87 5.16
C GLN A 27 -15.36 4.66 4.23
N GLU A 28 -16.36 3.79 4.30
CA GLU A 28 -16.52 2.65 3.40
C GLU A 28 -16.70 3.13 1.95
N ALA A 29 -17.54 4.14 1.72
CA ALA A 29 -17.73 4.73 0.40
C ALA A 29 -16.43 5.34 -0.15
N ARG A 30 -15.68 6.07 0.70
CA ARG A 30 -14.36 6.62 0.35
C ARG A 30 -13.35 5.53 0.02
N PHE A 31 -13.30 4.48 0.83
CA PHE A 31 -12.41 3.34 0.63
C PHE A 31 -12.66 2.67 -0.72
N LEU A 32 -13.91 2.32 -1.03
CA LEU A 32 -14.28 1.68 -2.29
C LEU A 32 -13.92 2.54 -3.51
N ALA A 33 -14.15 3.86 -3.43
CA ALA A 33 -13.80 4.79 -4.51
C ALA A 33 -12.28 4.84 -4.74
N ILE A 34 -11.49 4.88 -3.66
CA ILE A 34 -10.02 4.87 -3.75
C ILE A 34 -9.52 3.53 -4.29
N GLU A 35 -10.04 2.42 -3.81
CA GLU A 35 -9.65 1.08 -4.26
C GLU A 35 -9.87 0.93 -5.77
N GLN A 36 -11.05 1.33 -6.26
CA GLN A 36 -11.35 1.30 -7.70
C GLN A 36 -10.39 2.20 -8.50
N ALA A 37 -10.15 3.43 -8.04
CA ALA A 37 -9.22 4.34 -8.71
C ALA A 37 -7.78 3.78 -8.74
N MET A 38 -7.38 3.05 -7.71
CA MET A 38 -6.06 2.40 -7.63
C MET A 38 -5.95 1.19 -8.57
N GLU A 39 -7.01 0.40 -8.69
CA GLU A 39 -7.11 -0.71 -9.66
C GLU A 39 -7.12 -0.20 -11.11
N ASP A 40 -7.83 0.90 -11.39
CA ASP A 40 -7.85 1.54 -12.71
C ASP A 40 -6.46 2.06 -13.14
N LEU A 41 -5.58 2.36 -12.18
CA LEU A 41 -4.20 2.75 -12.43
C LEU A 41 -3.28 1.57 -12.79
N THR A 42 -3.74 0.31 -12.70
CA THR A 42 -2.92 -0.89 -12.97
C THR A 42 -2.21 -0.86 -14.34
N PRO A 43 -2.87 -0.52 -15.46
CA PRO A 43 -2.19 -0.44 -16.77
C PRO A 43 -1.12 0.65 -16.81
N ARG A 44 -1.34 1.76 -16.11
CA ARG A 44 -0.37 2.86 -16.01
C ARG A 44 0.84 2.47 -15.18
N ARG A 45 0.61 1.75 -14.08
CA ARG A 45 1.67 1.22 -13.21
C ARG A 45 2.59 0.25 -13.93
N ALA A 46 2.01 -0.64 -14.74
CA ALA A 46 2.78 -1.55 -15.59
C ALA A 46 3.72 -0.81 -16.56
N ARG A 47 3.25 0.30 -17.15
CA ARG A 47 4.09 1.16 -18.01
C ARG A 47 5.22 1.80 -17.23
N TRP A 48 4.96 2.33 -16.04
CA TRP A 48 6.00 2.92 -15.19
C TRP A 48 7.10 1.92 -14.82
N TYR A 49 6.74 0.67 -14.52
CA TYR A 49 7.74 -0.37 -14.28
C TYR A 49 8.61 -0.63 -15.50
N GLN A 50 8.01 -0.73 -16.69
CA GLN A 50 8.78 -0.92 -17.93
C GLN A 50 9.69 0.27 -18.22
N GLU A 51 9.18 1.50 -18.13
CA GLU A 51 9.98 2.72 -18.32
C GLU A 51 11.16 2.82 -17.35
N PHE A 52 10.94 2.42 -16.09
CA PHE A 52 11.98 2.36 -15.09
C PHE A 52 13.03 1.30 -15.42
N PHE A 53 12.60 0.08 -15.78
CA PHE A 53 13.50 -1.02 -16.18
C PHE A 53 14.31 -0.67 -17.42
N ASP A 54 13.69 -0.06 -18.42
CA ASP A 54 14.40 0.43 -19.60
C ASP A 54 15.45 1.47 -19.22
N ARG A 55 15.16 2.40 -18.31
CA ARG A 55 16.13 3.42 -17.87
C ARG A 55 17.33 2.83 -17.15
N ILE A 56 17.12 1.91 -16.20
CA ILE A 56 18.23 1.31 -15.43
C ILE A 56 19.05 0.31 -16.26
N THR A 57 18.50 -0.21 -17.36
CA THR A 57 19.22 -1.10 -18.28
C THR A 57 19.89 -0.38 -19.46
N THR A 58 19.56 0.89 -19.70
CA THR A 58 20.18 1.71 -20.76
C THR A 58 21.12 2.77 -20.21
N ILE A 59 20.63 3.62 -19.31
CA ILE A 59 21.38 4.75 -18.72
C ILE A 59 22.10 4.31 -17.44
N GLY A 60 21.49 3.38 -16.68
CA GLY A 60 21.98 2.96 -15.37
C GLY A 60 21.61 3.93 -14.25
N PHE A 61 22.14 3.66 -13.06
CA PHE A 61 21.95 4.49 -11.86
C PHE A 61 23.29 5.00 -11.34
N ASN A 62 23.29 6.14 -10.64
CA ASN A 62 24.52 6.69 -10.04
C ASN A 62 24.96 5.83 -8.86
N VAL A 63 26.22 5.40 -8.86
CA VAL A 63 26.84 4.66 -7.75
C VAL A 63 27.68 5.60 -6.90
N ASP A 64 28.50 6.44 -7.54
CA ASP A 64 29.31 7.47 -6.89
C ASP A 64 29.56 8.61 -7.88
N GLY A 65 29.40 9.87 -7.45
CA GLY A 65 29.54 11.04 -8.34
C GLY A 65 28.85 10.87 -9.70
N ASP A 66 29.67 10.91 -10.76
CA ASP A 66 29.25 10.71 -12.16
C ASP A 66 29.34 9.24 -12.63
N ASP A 67 29.85 8.33 -11.80
CA ASP A 67 29.95 6.91 -12.12
C ASP A 67 28.56 6.26 -12.11
N LYS A 68 28.14 5.81 -13.30
CA LYS A 68 26.88 5.09 -13.49
C LYS A 68 27.12 3.60 -13.62
N ARG A 69 26.23 2.81 -13.03
CA ARG A 69 26.16 1.36 -13.22
C ARG A 69 24.87 0.98 -13.93
N VAL A 70 25.03 0.28 -15.05
CA VAL A 70 23.92 -0.32 -15.81
C VAL A 70 23.57 -1.69 -15.21
N ILE A 71 22.28 -1.96 -15.03
CA ILE A 71 21.79 -3.25 -14.56
C ILE A 71 21.53 -4.14 -15.79
N PRO A 72 22.12 -5.34 -15.88
CA PRO A 72 21.81 -6.26 -16.97
C PRO A 72 20.37 -6.74 -16.88
N ARG A 73 19.71 -6.96 -18.02
CA ARG A 73 18.31 -7.43 -18.08
C ARG A 73 18.06 -8.71 -17.28
N ALA A 74 19.04 -9.61 -17.21
CA ALA A 74 18.96 -10.85 -16.43
C ALA A 74 18.89 -10.61 -14.90
N GLY A 75 19.26 -9.42 -14.43
CA GLY A 75 19.17 -9.03 -13.02
C GLY A 75 17.88 -8.29 -12.67
N LEU A 76 16.95 -8.10 -13.61
CA LEU A 76 15.67 -7.47 -13.34
C LEU A 76 14.73 -8.44 -12.61
N PRO A 77 13.93 -7.94 -11.65
CA PRO A 77 12.90 -8.75 -11.02
C PRO A 77 11.81 -9.11 -12.03
N VAL A 78 11.28 -10.34 -11.89
CA VAL A 78 10.11 -10.80 -12.64
C VAL A 78 8.88 -10.61 -11.77
N GLN A 79 7.80 -10.06 -12.34
CA GLN A 79 6.54 -9.93 -11.62
C GLN A 79 5.98 -11.32 -11.30
N PRO A 80 5.69 -11.63 -10.03
CA PRO A 80 5.11 -12.92 -9.66
C PRO A 80 3.69 -13.08 -10.22
N GLU A 81 3.39 -14.26 -10.76
CA GLU A 81 2.06 -14.57 -11.29
C GLU A 81 0.99 -14.53 -10.19
N GLY A 82 -0.20 -14.00 -10.54
CA GLY A 82 -1.36 -13.97 -9.65
C GLY A 82 -1.28 -13.01 -8.46
N ARG A 83 -0.20 -12.24 -8.31
CA ARG A 83 -0.04 -11.29 -7.20
C ARG A 83 -0.39 -9.86 -7.62
N ARG A 84 -1.39 -9.30 -6.95
CA ARG A 84 -1.73 -7.87 -7.06
C ARG A 84 -0.77 -7.01 -6.23
N ASP A 85 -0.49 -5.82 -6.73
CA ASP A 85 0.25 -4.81 -6.00
C ASP A 85 -0.56 -4.33 -4.80
N ARG A 86 0.02 -4.39 -3.60
CA ARG A 86 -0.62 -3.95 -2.35
C ARG A 86 0.36 -3.18 -1.49
N VAL A 87 -0.15 -2.24 -0.70
CA VAL A 87 0.62 -1.58 0.35
C VAL A 87 0.59 -2.47 1.58
N VAL A 88 1.76 -2.86 2.09
CA VAL A 88 1.87 -3.62 3.34
C VAL A 88 2.34 -2.68 4.43
N TRP A 89 1.50 -2.45 5.43
CA TRP A 89 1.90 -1.70 6.62
C TRP A 89 2.25 -2.66 7.75
N LYS A 90 3.56 -2.90 7.92
CA LYS A 90 4.12 -3.85 8.90
C LYS A 90 3.69 -3.57 10.36
N TYR A 91 3.26 -2.36 10.68
CA TYR A 91 2.92 -1.93 12.04
C TYR A 91 1.43 -1.57 12.21
N GLY A 92 0.59 -1.90 11.23
CA GLY A 92 -0.85 -1.73 11.30
C GLY A 92 -1.53 -2.79 12.16
N ALA A 93 -2.82 -2.58 12.46
CA ALA A 93 -3.65 -3.48 13.26
C ALA A 93 -3.74 -4.91 12.69
N ASP A 94 -3.46 -5.09 11.39
CA ASP A 94 -3.47 -6.38 10.69
C ASP A 94 -2.09 -7.06 10.61
N SER A 95 -1.14 -6.70 11.48
CA SER A 95 0.18 -7.34 11.54
C SER A 95 0.17 -8.64 12.35
N GLU A 96 -0.66 -9.59 11.92
CA GLU A 96 -0.54 -11.01 12.28
C GLU A 96 -0.05 -11.83 11.07
N ASP A 97 1.08 -11.43 10.47
CA ASP A 97 1.84 -12.23 9.50
C ASP A 97 3.35 -11.93 9.60
#